data_AF-A0A7C2W4Q0-F1
#
_entry.id   AF-A0A7C2W4Q0-F1
#
_cell.length_a   1.000
_cell.length_b   1.000
_cell.length_c   1.000
_cell.angle_alpha   90.00
_cell.angle_beta   90.00
_cell.angle_gamma   90.00
#
_symmetry.space_group_name_H-M   'P 1'
#
loop_
_entity.id
_entity.type
_entity.pdbx_description
1 polymer ?
#
loop_
_entity_poly.entity_id
_entity_poly.type
_entity_poly.pdbx_seq_one_letter_code
_entity_poly.pdbx_strand_id
1 'polypeptide(L)'
;MKVMVKTQPGISLSPDNSSSVEAGVKVSYAFSAVNTGNVSDTFDLTISSSMGLNWSLYIDRNGNGVVDRNIDPPISDTDGDGMPDTGQIDAGSSIKLIAVTTIPPGTADKTVDKTSVMGRSSRNPSLTDSVNFTTTVKAPKVTVSKKVIPEGDQPPGTELTYVIEFRNDGTGTAYSVVLTDAIPPNTSYVENSVTVDGASKTDTPNDDDGVSVVNRVVTVNVGDLLPGTGGRITFKVKIE
;
A
#
# COMPACT_ATOMS: atom_id res chain seq x y z
N MET A 1 18.99 59.40 -13.68
CA MET A 1 17.69 58.68 -13.75
C MET A 1 17.80 57.45 -12.85
N LYS A 2 17.00 57.35 -11.78
CA LYS A 2 17.04 56.19 -10.87
C LYS A 2 15.95 55.21 -11.33
N VAL A 3 16.34 54.05 -11.81
CA VAL A 3 15.38 52.97 -12.11
C VAL A 3 14.84 52.46 -10.78
N MET A 4 13.52 52.37 -10.64
CA MET A 4 12.88 51.68 -9.53
C MET A 4 12.42 50.32 -10.01
N VAL A 5 12.99 49.25 -9.45
CA VAL A 5 12.53 47.88 -9.67
C VAL A 5 11.45 47.60 -8.63
N LYS A 6 10.26 47.17 -9.07
CA LYS A 6 9.17 46.79 -8.18
C LYS A 6 9.47 45.40 -7.59
N THR A 7 9.25 45.22 -6.29
CA THR A 7 9.28 43.90 -5.66
C THR A 7 8.11 43.07 -6.14
N GLN A 8 8.40 41.85 -6.59
CA GLN A 8 7.43 40.89 -7.09
C GLN A 8 7.74 39.55 -6.42
N PRO A 9 6.94 39.13 -5.42
CA PRO A 9 6.99 37.77 -4.90
C PRO A 9 6.45 36.77 -5.93
N GLY A 10 6.85 35.51 -5.81
CA GLY A 10 6.39 34.43 -6.67
C GLY A 10 6.79 33.09 -6.10
N ILE A 11 5.91 32.10 -6.22
CA ILE A 11 6.13 30.74 -5.72
C ILE A 11 5.83 29.74 -6.85
N SER A 12 6.58 28.65 -6.89
CA SER A 12 6.18 27.45 -7.60
C SER A 12 6.53 26.19 -6.79
N LEU A 13 5.61 25.24 -6.71
CA LEU A 13 5.78 23.92 -6.11
C LEU A 13 5.68 22.84 -7.20
N SER A 14 6.68 21.95 -7.28
CA SER A 14 6.70 20.88 -8.30
C SER A 14 7.72 19.78 -7.98
N PRO A 15 7.65 18.60 -8.61
CA PRO A 15 6.57 18.13 -9.47
C PRO A 15 5.43 17.49 -8.67
N ASP A 16 4.26 17.39 -9.32
CA ASP A 16 3.21 16.47 -8.87
C ASP A 16 3.71 15.03 -8.94
N ASN A 17 3.29 14.20 -8.00
CA ASN A 17 3.72 12.81 -7.92
C ASN A 17 2.55 11.84 -7.79
N SER A 18 2.77 10.59 -8.19
CA SER A 18 1.82 9.52 -7.92
C SER A 18 2.55 8.20 -7.64
N SER A 19 1.94 7.33 -6.84
CA SER A 19 2.46 5.99 -6.61
C SER A 19 1.35 5.01 -6.26
N SER A 20 1.65 3.71 -6.38
CA SER A 20 0.78 2.64 -5.88
C SER A 20 1.54 1.79 -4.87
N VAL A 21 1.11 1.83 -3.61
CA VAL A 21 1.81 1.21 -2.46
C VAL A 21 0.87 0.28 -1.70
N GLU A 22 1.43 -0.69 -1.00
CA GLU A 22 0.63 -1.60 -0.18
C GLU A 22 0.12 -0.93 1.11
N ALA A 23 -1.03 -1.39 1.59
CA ALA A 23 -1.54 -0.98 2.90
C ALA A 23 -0.54 -1.34 4.02
N GLY A 24 -0.36 -0.45 4.99
CA GLY A 24 0.63 -0.60 6.06
C GLY A 24 2.04 -0.10 5.72
N VAL A 25 2.30 0.28 4.47
CA VAL A 25 3.63 0.74 4.02
C VAL A 25 3.74 2.26 4.08
N LYS A 26 4.98 2.74 4.27
CA LYS A 26 5.31 4.16 4.16
C LYS A 26 5.40 4.60 2.70
N VAL A 27 4.89 5.78 2.41
CA VAL A 27 5.03 6.44 1.11
C VAL A 27 5.67 7.81 1.30
N SER A 28 6.58 8.17 0.39
CA SER A 28 7.21 9.47 0.35
C SER A 28 7.12 10.09 -1.05
N TYR A 29 7.00 11.41 -1.11
CA TYR A 29 7.03 12.20 -2.33
C TYR A 29 8.01 13.35 -2.19
N ALA A 30 8.97 13.42 -3.11
CA ALA A 30 9.92 14.53 -3.19
C ALA A 30 9.38 15.62 -4.11
N PHE A 31 9.54 16.87 -3.70
CA PHE A 31 9.16 18.04 -4.47
C PHE A 31 10.10 19.21 -4.13
N SER A 32 9.93 20.35 -4.79
CA SER A 32 10.72 21.54 -4.56
C SER A 32 9.84 22.77 -4.49
N ALA A 33 10.23 23.72 -3.65
CA ALA A 33 9.68 25.06 -3.62
C ALA A 33 10.68 26.02 -4.26
N VAL A 34 10.23 26.76 -5.27
CA VAL A 34 11.03 27.74 -6.01
C VAL A 34 10.47 29.12 -5.74
N ASN A 35 11.33 30.05 -5.31
CA ASN A 35 10.97 31.46 -5.30
C ASN A 35 11.13 32.02 -6.71
N THR A 36 10.02 32.17 -7.42
CA THR A 36 9.99 32.70 -8.79
C THR A 36 9.96 34.23 -8.84
N GLY A 37 9.94 34.87 -7.67
CA GLY A 37 9.98 36.32 -7.51
C GLY A 37 11.39 36.91 -7.60
N ASN A 38 11.46 38.23 -7.40
CA ASN A 38 12.72 39.00 -7.41
C ASN A 38 13.15 39.49 -6.01
N VAL A 39 12.52 38.98 -4.95
CA VAL A 39 12.82 39.29 -3.56
C VAL A 39 12.79 37.99 -2.74
N SER A 40 13.73 37.82 -1.80
CA SER A 40 13.73 36.64 -0.92
C SER A 40 12.45 36.54 -0.13
N ASP A 41 11.86 35.36 -0.02
CA ASP A 41 10.53 35.12 0.54
C ASP A 41 10.51 33.84 1.38
N THR A 42 9.55 33.74 2.28
CA THR A 42 9.26 32.53 3.05
C THR A 42 7.89 32.02 2.59
N PHE A 43 7.69 30.70 2.56
CA PHE A 43 6.44 30.09 2.13
C PHE A 43 5.84 29.22 3.21
N ASP A 44 4.69 29.62 3.75
CA ASP A 44 3.90 28.80 4.68
C ASP A 44 3.40 27.56 3.94
N LEU A 45 3.59 26.38 4.54
CA LEU A 45 3.17 25.11 3.96
C LEU A 45 1.98 24.53 4.72
N THR A 46 0.90 24.28 4.00
CA THR A 46 -0.28 23.56 4.52
C THR A 46 -0.49 22.30 3.71
N ILE A 47 -0.72 21.17 4.38
CA ILE A 47 -0.98 19.88 3.74
C ILE A 47 -2.41 19.41 4.04
N SER A 48 -3.07 18.85 3.02
CA SER A 48 -4.41 18.28 3.12
C SER A 48 -4.46 16.92 2.42
N SER A 49 -5.16 15.96 3.01
CA SER A 49 -5.32 14.59 2.50
C SER A 49 -6.80 14.23 2.42
N SER A 50 -7.24 13.71 1.29
CA SER A 50 -8.63 13.26 1.07
C SER A 50 -9.05 12.11 1.98
N MET A 51 -8.09 11.29 2.44
CA MET A 51 -8.30 10.21 3.40
C MET A 51 -8.00 10.64 4.85
N GLY A 52 -7.60 11.89 5.09
CA GLY A 52 -7.20 12.36 6.41
C GLY A 52 -5.90 11.72 6.92
N LEU A 53 -4.99 11.36 6.03
CA LEU A 53 -3.69 10.80 6.41
C LEU A 53 -2.84 11.86 7.10
N ASN A 54 -2.13 11.45 8.16
CA ASN A 54 -1.18 12.29 8.85
C ASN A 54 0.14 12.35 8.07
N TRP A 55 0.31 13.40 7.29
CA TRP A 55 1.55 13.65 6.56
C TRP A 55 2.53 14.49 7.38
N SER A 56 3.82 14.24 7.16
CA SER A 56 4.92 15.03 7.72
C SER A 56 5.81 15.54 6.59
N LEU A 57 6.31 16.77 6.73
CA LEU A 57 7.15 17.44 5.74
C LEU A 57 8.58 17.62 6.29
N TYR A 58 9.58 17.43 5.43
CA TYR A 58 11.00 17.50 5.74
C TYR A 58 11.76 18.30 4.67
N ILE A 59 12.85 18.96 5.06
CA ILE A 59 13.83 19.53 4.12
C ILE A 59 14.72 18.39 3.62
N ASP A 60 14.78 18.19 2.30
CA ASP A 60 15.61 17.17 1.66
C ASP A 60 17.00 17.73 1.36
N ARG A 61 17.91 17.65 2.34
CA ARG A 61 19.21 18.32 2.24
C ARG A 61 20.17 17.62 1.29
N ASN A 62 20.05 16.29 1.17
CA ASN A 62 20.90 15.51 0.27
C ASN A 62 20.27 15.34 -1.13
N GLY A 63 18.98 15.65 -1.29
CA GLY A 63 18.27 15.64 -2.55
C GLY A 63 17.95 14.25 -3.07
N ASN A 64 17.89 13.23 -2.22
CA ASN A 64 17.68 11.84 -2.60
C ASN A 64 16.19 11.41 -2.58
N GLY A 65 15.29 12.27 -2.08
CA GLY A 65 13.86 12.00 -1.99
C GLY A 65 13.44 10.97 -0.92
N VAL A 66 14.34 10.62 -0.01
CA VAL A 66 14.12 9.66 1.08
C VAL A 66 14.45 10.35 2.41
N VAL A 67 13.56 10.22 3.40
CA VAL A 67 13.78 10.88 4.70
C VAL A 67 14.91 10.20 5.48
N ASP A 68 16.03 10.89 5.62
CA ASP A 68 17.17 10.52 6.44
C ASP A 68 17.19 11.36 7.73
N ARG A 69 16.77 10.80 8.87
CA ARG A 69 16.57 11.57 10.12
C ARG A 69 17.78 12.34 10.66
N ASN A 70 18.99 11.96 10.27
CA ASN A 70 20.21 12.65 10.69
C ASN A 70 20.59 13.81 9.76
N ILE A 71 19.98 13.88 8.57
CA ILE A 71 20.31 14.82 7.50
C ILE A 71 19.12 15.75 7.24
N ASP A 72 17.91 15.20 7.19
CA ASP A 72 16.68 15.87 6.78
C ASP A 72 15.87 16.29 8.02
N PRO A 73 15.91 17.57 8.40
CA PRO A 73 15.09 18.07 9.50
C PRO A 73 13.62 18.16 9.07
N PRO A 74 12.66 17.97 9.99
CA PRO A 74 11.27 18.33 9.74
C PRO A 74 11.18 19.85 9.48
N ILE A 75 10.19 20.27 8.68
CA ILE A 75 9.91 21.70 8.55
C ILE A 75 9.44 22.27 9.89
N SER A 76 9.77 23.54 10.14
CA SER A 76 9.41 24.29 11.34
C SER A 76 8.89 25.66 10.96
N ASP A 77 8.32 26.38 11.92
CA ASP A 77 8.01 27.80 11.81
C ASP A 77 9.31 28.60 12.02
N THR A 78 9.85 29.22 10.97
CA THR A 78 11.13 29.93 10.99
C THR A 78 10.97 31.46 11.04
N ASP A 79 9.81 31.99 10.66
CA ASP A 79 9.51 33.43 10.73
C ASP A 79 8.61 33.83 11.91
N GLY A 80 8.10 32.85 12.67
CA GLY A 80 7.40 33.03 13.93
C GLY A 80 5.91 33.33 13.80
N ASP A 81 5.29 33.02 12.67
CA ASP A 81 3.88 33.33 12.38
C ASP A 81 2.90 32.22 12.81
N GLY A 82 3.41 31.10 13.32
CA GLY A 82 2.65 29.94 13.76
C GLY A 82 2.36 28.90 12.68
N MET A 83 2.85 29.09 11.44
CA MET A 83 2.74 28.13 10.34
C MET A 83 4.11 27.52 10.03
N PRO A 84 4.20 26.18 9.82
CA PRO A 84 5.43 25.58 9.32
C PRO A 84 5.75 26.11 7.91
N ASP A 85 7.02 26.41 7.65
CA ASP A 85 7.41 27.10 6.42
C ASP A 85 8.69 26.50 5.78
N THR A 86 9.09 27.10 4.67
CA THR A 86 10.28 26.71 3.90
C THR A 86 11.60 27.23 4.45
N GLY A 87 11.59 28.15 5.40
CA GLY A 87 12.65 29.13 5.58
C GLY A 87 12.67 30.16 4.45
N GLN A 88 13.53 31.17 4.62
CA GLN A 88 13.78 32.16 3.58
C GLN A 88 14.44 31.50 2.36
N ILE A 89 13.83 31.67 1.19
CA ILE A 89 14.37 31.29 -0.11
C ILE A 89 14.73 32.56 -0.88
N ASP A 90 15.98 32.68 -1.30
CA ASP A 90 16.42 33.80 -2.13
C ASP A 90 15.75 33.79 -3.51
N ALA A 91 15.62 34.98 -4.10
CA ALA A 91 15.00 35.16 -5.42
C ALA A 91 15.65 34.24 -6.48
N GLY A 92 14.83 33.50 -7.21
CA GLY A 92 15.26 32.53 -8.22
C GLY A 92 15.86 31.24 -7.67
N SER A 93 16.01 31.09 -6.35
CA SER A 93 16.52 29.88 -5.71
C SER A 93 15.40 28.90 -5.38
N SER A 94 15.80 27.69 -5.02
CA SER A 94 14.88 26.64 -4.61
C SER A 94 15.39 25.84 -3.42
N ILE A 95 14.46 25.19 -2.73
CA ILE A 95 14.74 24.15 -1.75
C ILE A 95 14.06 22.85 -2.18
N LYS A 96 14.60 21.72 -1.72
CA LYS A 96 14.00 20.40 -1.90
C LYS A 96 13.30 19.97 -0.61
N LEU A 97 12.17 19.30 -0.77
CA LEU A 97 11.26 18.90 0.30
C LEU A 97 10.81 17.45 0.10
N ILE A 98 10.50 16.77 1.20
CA ILE A 98 9.88 15.44 1.18
C ILE A 98 8.61 15.48 2.03
N ALA A 99 7.50 15.00 1.46
CA ALA A 99 6.30 14.64 2.20
C ALA A 99 6.31 13.12 2.45
N VAL A 100 6.04 12.70 3.69
CA VAL A 100 5.98 11.27 4.06
C VAL A 100 4.75 10.97 4.91
N THR A 101 4.12 9.82 4.66
CA THR A 101 3.07 9.27 5.53
C THR A 101 3.13 7.73 5.54
N THR A 102 2.29 7.11 6.37
CA THR A 102 2.07 5.65 6.40
C THR A 102 0.63 5.37 6.02
N ILE A 103 0.41 4.49 5.04
CA ILE A 103 -0.93 4.02 4.72
C ILE A 103 -1.43 3.12 5.84
N PRO A 104 -2.59 3.35 6.46
CA PRO A 104 -3.11 2.50 7.52
C PRO A 104 -3.22 1.03 7.07
N PRO A 105 -2.77 0.05 7.89
CA PRO A 105 -3.04 -1.36 7.63
C PRO A 105 -4.54 -1.62 7.45
N GLY A 106 -4.90 -2.55 6.57
CA GLY A 106 -6.30 -2.89 6.29
C GLY A 106 -7.04 -1.88 5.43
N THR A 107 -6.38 -0.82 4.91
CA THR A 107 -6.98 0.05 3.91
C THR A 107 -7.38 -0.77 2.67
N ALA A 108 -8.60 -0.55 2.19
CA ALA A 108 -9.18 -1.34 1.10
C ALA A 108 -8.41 -1.17 -0.22
N ASP A 109 -8.38 -2.26 -1.00
CA ASP A 109 -7.74 -2.30 -2.31
C ASP A 109 -8.29 -1.21 -3.24
N LYS A 110 -7.40 -0.56 -4.00
CA LYS A 110 -7.70 0.54 -4.95
C LYS A 110 -8.25 1.81 -4.34
N THR A 111 -8.26 1.95 -3.00
CA THR A 111 -8.55 3.24 -2.38
C THR A 111 -7.50 4.26 -2.85
N VAL A 112 -7.93 5.48 -3.13
CA VAL A 112 -7.04 6.56 -3.62
C VAL A 112 -7.03 7.68 -2.61
N ASP A 113 -5.83 8.04 -2.13
CA ASP A 113 -5.60 9.31 -1.45
C ASP A 113 -5.12 10.36 -2.45
N LYS A 114 -5.80 11.50 -2.47
CA LYS A 114 -5.31 12.74 -3.07
C LYS A 114 -4.84 13.66 -1.96
N THR A 115 -3.56 13.96 -1.97
CA THR A 115 -2.93 14.89 -1.04
C THR A 115 -2.46 16.14 -1.78
N SER A 116 -2.66 17.30 -1.19
CA SER A 116 -2.22 18.59 -1.74
C SER A 116 -1.40 19.33 -0.69
N VAL A 117 -0.20 19.76 -1.08
CA VAL A 117 0.62 20.70 -0.31
C VAL A 117 0.51 22.05 -0.96
N MET A 118 -0.07 22.99 -0.25
CA MET A 118 -0.18 24.38 -0.66
C MET A 118 0.95 25.18 -0.01
N GLY A 119 1.66 25.95 -0.82
CA GLY A 119 2.60 26.97 -0.37
C GLY A 119 2.01 28.36 -0.54
N ARG A 120 2.20 29.24 0.45
CA ARG A 120 1.70 30.62 0.43
C ARG A 120 2.84 31.60 0.73
N SER A 121 3.00 32.63 -0.10
CA SER A 121 3.97 33.70 0.14
C SER A 121 3.65 34.51 1.39
N SER A 122 4.60 34.60 2.32
CA SER A 122 4.49 35.44 3.52
C SER A 122 4.56 36.94 3.16
N ARG A 123 5.17 37.30 2.02
CA ARG A 123 5.16 38.68 1.49
C ARG A 123 3.88 39.08 0.79
N ASN A 124 3.20 38.14 0.15
CA ASN A 124 1.92 38.38 -0.51
C ASN A 124 1.01 37.15 -0.37
N PRO A 125 0.15 37.11 0.67
CA PRO A 125 -0.71 35.98 0.95
C PRO A 125 -1.72 35.62 -0.17
N SER A 126 -1.90 36.48 -1.18
CA SER A 126 -2.72 36.16 -2.36
C SER A 126 -1.99 35.28 -3.38
N LEU A 127 -0.68 35.07 -3.21
CA LEU A 127 0.13 34.23 -4.08
C LEU A 127 0.34 32.88 -3.40
N THR A 128 -0.25 31.87 -4.01
CA THR A 128 -0.16 30.48 -3.59
C THR A 128 0.18 29.62 -4.79
N ASP A 129 0.84 28.50 -4.54
CA ASP A 129 0.90 27.39 -5.49
C ASP A 129 0.65 26.08 -4.75
N SER A 130 0.36 25.01 -5.48
CA SER A 130 0.11 23.70 -4.88
C SER A 130 0.75 22.59 -5.68
N VAL A 131 1.38 21.66 -4.96
CA VAL A 131 1.81 20.38 -5.51
C VAL A 131 0.87 19.28 -5.05
N ASN A 132 0.55 18.35 -5.93
CA ASN A 132 -0.43 17.31 -5.71
C ASN A 132 0.21 15.93 -5.76
N PHE A 133 -0.20 15.09 -4.83
CA PHE A 133 0.22 13.71 -4.71
C PHE A 133 -0.99 12.78 -4.83
N THR A 134 -0.87 11.72 -5.63
CA THR A 134 -1.90 10.68 -5.73
C THR A 134 -1.35 9.33 -5.30
N THR A 135 -1.82 8.81 -4.16
CA THR A 135 -1.46 7.48 -3.67
C THR A 135 -2.60 6.51 -3.92
N THR A 136 -2.35 5.43 -4.68
CA THR A 136 -3.31 4.32 -4.84
C THR A 136 -2.91 3.14 -3.96
N VAL A 137 -3.81 2.67 -3.12
CA VAL A 137 -3.54 1.56 -2.21
C VAL A 137 -3.68 0.22 -2.92
N LYS A 138 -2.69 -0.65 -2.72
CA LYS A 138 -2.70 -2.06 -3.10
C LYS A 138 -3.01 -2.89 -1.86
N ALA A 139 -4.02 -3.74 -1.93
CA ALA A 139 -4.30 -4.73 -0.89
C ALA A 139 -4.72 -6.06 -1.51
N PRO A 140 -4.43 -7.20 -0.86
CA PRO A 140 -4.93 -8.49 -1.31
C PRO A 140 -6.44 -8.58 -1.15
N LYS A 141 -7.07 -9.37 -2.02
CA LYS A 141 -8.47 -9.77 -1.90
C LYS A 141 -8.59 -11.24 -2.26
N VAL A 142 -8.42 -12.11 -1.27
CA VAL A 142 -8.47 -13.56 -1.47
C VAL A 142 -9.92 -14.02 -1.51
N THR A 143 -10.29 -14.68 -2.61
CA THR A 143 -11.58 -15.37 -2.80
C THR A 143 -11.34 -16.87 -2.76
N VAL A 144 -12.28 -17.60 -2.15
CA VAL A 144 -12.23 -19.06 -2.03
C VAL A 144 -13.62 -19.60 -2.35
N SER A 145 -13.68 -20.66 -3.15
CA SER A 145 -14.90 -21.40 -3.44
C SER A 145 -14.66 -22.90 -3.25
N LYS A 146 -15.70 -23.62 -2.84
CA LYS A 146 -15.64 -25.06 -2.57
C LYS A 146 -16.84 -25.74 -3.20
N LYS A 147 -16.60 -26.86 -3.89
CA LYS A 147 -17.63 -27.77 -4.42
C LYS A 147 -17.26 -29.22 -4.13
N VAL A 148 -18.24 -30.11 -4.21
CA VAL A 148 -18.10 -31.55 -3.95
C VAL A 148 -18.66 -32.34 -5.13
N ILE A 149 -18.04 -33.47 -5.46
CA ILE A 149 -18.46 -34.33 -6.57
C ILE A 149 -18.42 -35.79 -6.11
N PRO A 150 -19.50 -36.59 -6.32
CA PRO A 150 -20.82 -36.18 -6.82
C PRO A 150 -21.57 -35.27 -5.83
N GLU A 151 -22.52 -34.49 -6.36
CA GLU A 151 -23.42 -33.62 -5.57
C GLU A 151 -24.67 -34.38 -5.10
N GLY A 152 -25.38 -33.82 -4.10
CA GLY A 152 -26.63 -34.38 -3.57
C GLY A 152 -26.44 -35.51 -2.56
N ASP A 153 -27.52 -36.24 -2.28
CA ASP A 153 -27.50 -37.38 -1.35
C ASP A 153 -26.76 -38.56 -1.96
N GLN A 154 -25.77 -39.08 -1.23
CA GLN A 154 -24.91 -40.18 -1.67
C GLN A 154 -24.94 -41.32 -0.65
N PRO A 155 -24.94 -42.59 -1.09
CA PRO A 155 -24.98 -43.73 -0.18
C PRO A 155 -23.64 -43.92 0.56
N PRO A 156 -23.64 -44.59 1.73
CA PRO A 156 -22.43 -45.05 2.41
C PRO A 156 -21.45 -45.75 1.46
N GLY A 157 -20.15 -45.52 1.67
CA GLY A 157 -19.07 -46.05 0.85
C GLY A 157 -18.73 -45.22 -0.40
N THR A 158 -19.51 -44.18 -0.75
CA THR A 158 -19.22 -43.29 -1.88
C THR A 158 -17.97 -42.45 -1.60
N GLU A 159 -17.05 -42.38 -2.57
CA GLU A 159 -15.96 -41.39 -2.55
C GLU A 159 -16.46 -40.05 -3.07
N LEU A 160 -16.31 -39.01 -2.24
CA LEU A 160 -16.56 -37.62 -2.60
C LEU A 160 -15.24 -36.93 -2.88
N THR A 161 -15.15 -36.22 -4.00
CA THR A 161 -14.03 -35.35 -4.35
C THR A 161 -14.41 -33.91 -4.02
N TYR A 162 -13.71 -33.32 -3.06
CA TYR A 162 -13.78 -31.89 -2.80
C TYR A 162 -12.84 -31.14 -3.74
N VAL A 163 -13.33 -30.01 -4.25
CA VAL A 163 -12.58 -29.10 -5.10
C VAL A 163 -12.68 -27.71 -4.48
N ILE A 164 -11.52 -27.17 -4.07
CA ILE A 164 -11.37 -25.81 -3.56
C ILE A 164 -10.63 -25.00 -4.63
N GLU A 165 -11.21 -23.90 -5.07
CA GLU A 165 -10.56 -22.94 -5.96
C GLU A 165 -10.35 -21.65 -5.18
N PHE A 166 -9.14 -21.11 -5.22
CA PHE A 166 -8.77 -19.88 -4.52
C PHE A 166 -8.05 -18.93 -5.46
N ARG A 167 -8.18 -17.62 -5.23
CA ARG A 167 -7.58 -16.59 -6.07
C ARG A 167 -7.38 -15.30 -5.29
N ASN A 168 -6.32 -14.55 -5.59
CA ASN A 168 -6.16 -13.17 -5.14
C ASN A 168 -6.66 -12.22 -6.24
N ASP A 169 -7.85 -11.65 -6.04
CA ASP A 169 -8.47 -10.67 -6.94
C ASP A 169 -8.07 -9.22 -6.62
N GLY A 170 -7.24 -9.02 -5.59
CA GLY A 170 -6.73 -7.72 -5.18
C GLY A 170 -5.49 -7.30 -5.98
N THR A 171 -5.05 -6.06 -5.80
CA THR A 171 -3.83 -5.54 -6.45
C THR A 171 -2.59 -5.61 -5.58
N GLY A 172 -2.73 -5.97 -4.29
CA GLY A 172 -1.63 -6.29 -3.37
C GLY A 172 -1.40 -7.79 -3.20
N THR A 173 -0.21 -8.16 -2.74
CA THR A 173 0.14 -9.57 -2.46
C THR A 173 -0.54 -10.04 -1.17
N ALA A 174 -1.07 -11.27 -1.15
CA ALA A 174 -1.47 -11.91 0.10
C ALA A 174 -0.28 -12.74 0.61
N TYR A 175 0.31 -12.35 1.73
CA TYR A 175 1.51 -13.00 2.26
C TYR A 175 1.16 -14.21 3.13
N SER A 176 1.98 -15.26 3.02
CA SER A 176 1.91 -16.44 3.92
C SER A 176 0.50 -17.05 4.04
N VAL A 177 -0.17 -17.24 2.90
CA VAL A 177 -1.52 -17.79 2.83
C VAL A 177 -1.51 -19.26 3.23
N VAL A 178 -2.40 -19.62 4.16
CA VAL A 178 -2.68 -20.99 4.56
C VAL A 178 -4.17 -21.24 4.40
N LEU A 179 -4.52 -22.31 3.68
CA LEU A 179 -5.89 -22.78 3.54
C LEU A 179 -6.13 -24.00 4.42
N THR A 180 -7.23 -24.00 5.16
CA THR A 180 -7.64 -25.13 6.00
C THR A 180 -9.05 -25.56 5.65
N ASP A 181 -9.27 -26.87 5.56
CA ASP A 181 -10.59 -27.45 5.33
C ASP A 181 -10.83 -28.66 6.24
N ALA A 182 -11.95 -28.66 6.95
CA ALA A 182 -12.31 -29.74 7.85
C ALA A 182 -12.98 -30.90 7.08
N ILE A 183 -12.57 -32.12 7.37
CA ILE A 183 -13.15 -33.35 6.83
C ILE A 183 -14.54 -33.55 7.48
N PRO A 184 -15.63 -33.58 6.69
CA PRO A 184 -16.99 -33.64 7.19
C PRO A 184 -17.25 -34.83 8.12
N PRO A 185 -18.15 -34.73 9.12
CA PRO A 185 -18.53 -35.88 9.94
C PRO A 185 -19.11 -37.03 9.10
N ASN A 186 -19.05 -38.26 9.63
CA ASN A 186 -19.48 -39.50 8.95
C ASN A 186 -18.77 -39.74 7.60
N THR A 187 -17.56 -39.22 7.48
CA THR A 187 -16.67 -39.50 6.36
C THR A 187 -15.26 -39.78 6.87
N SER A 188 -14.56 -40.64 6.16
CA SER A 188 -13.14 -40.96 6.34
C SER A 188 -12.31 -40.29 5.24
N TYR A 189 -11.13 -39.80 5.58
CA TYR A 189 -10.20 -39.26 4.58
C TYR A 189 -9.65 -40.39 3.70
N VAL A 190 -9.51 -40.15 2.39
CA VAL A 190 -8.78 -41.07 1.50
C VAL A 190 -7.32 -40.62 1.46
N GLU A 191 -6.42 -41.42 2.01
CA GLU A 191 -4.98 -41.10 2.09
C GLU A 191 -4.35 -40.82 0.71
N ASN A 192 -3.39 -39.89 0.66
CA ASN A 192 -2.66 -39.47 -0.54
C ASN A 192 -3.58 -38.93 -1.65
N SER A 193 -4.72 -38.33 -1.25
CA SER A 193 -5.70 -37.81 -2.20
C SER A 193 -5.60 -36.30 -2.40
N VAL A 194 -4.81 -35.57 -1.59
CA VAL A 194 -4.64 -34.13 -1.84
C VAL A 194 -3.84 -33.92 -3.12
N THR A 195 -4.33 -33.02 -3.95
CA THR A 195 -3.55 -32.44 -5.05
C THR A 195 -3.62 -30.92 -4.99
N VAL A 196 -2.53 -30.26 -5.37
CA VAL A 196 -2.46 -28.81 -5.56
C VAL A 196 -2.08 -28.56 -7.01
N ASP A 197 -2.95 -27.85 -7.74
CA ASP A 197 -2.82 -27.60 -9.18
C ASP A 197 -2.56 -28.87 -10.01
N GLY A 198 -3.15 -29.99 -9.57
CA GLY A 198 -3.03 -31.31 -10.20
C GLY A 198 -1.80 -32.11 -9.79
N ALA A 199 -0.86 -31.54 -9.03
CA ALA A 199 0.27 -32.27 -8.46
C ALA A 199 -0.13 -32.97 -7.16
N SER A 200 0.11 -34.28 -7.08
CA SER A 200 -0.10 -35.07 -5.85
C SER A 200 0.81 -34.63 -4.72
N LYS A 201 0.30 -34.78 -3.50
CA LYS A 201 0.95 -34.40 -2.24
C LYS A 201 1.05 -35.61 -1.30
N THR A 202 1.94 -35.54 -0.32
CA THR A 202 2.23 -36.61 0.65
C THR A 202 1.35 -36.57 1.89
N ASP A 203 0.61 -35.47 2.09
CA ASP A 203 -0.33 -35.25 3.20
C ASP A 203 0.33 -35.30 4.59
N THR A 204 1.65 -35.29 4.65
CA THR A 204 2.44 -35.46 5.87
C THR A 204 2.80 -34.12 6.50
N PRO A 205 2.62 -33.95 7.82
CA PRO A 205 3.06 -32.72 8.47
C PRO A 205 4.58 -32.58 8.44
N ASN A 206 5.06 -31.35 8.23
CA ASN A 206 6.47 -30.97 8.24
C ASN A 206 7.34 -31.62 7.15
N ASP A 207 6.74 -31.95 6.00
CA ASP A 207 7.50 -32.23 4.78
C ASP A 207 7.75 -30.92 3.98
N ASP A 208 8.38 -31.06 2.82
CA ASP A 208 8.71 -29.95 1.92
C ASP A 208 7.58 -29.60 0.94
N ASP A 209 6.45 -30.32 0.97
CA ASP A 209 5.39 -30.17 -0.02
C ASP A 209 4.28 -29.20 0.39
N GLY A 210 4.26 -28.82 1.68
CA GLY A 210 3.42 -27.79 2.26
C GLY A 210 1.99 -28.23 2.56
N VAL A 211 1.68 -29.53 2.50
CA VAL A 211 0.33 -30.08 2.71
C VAL A 211 0.31 -31.07 3.86
N SER A 212 -0.69 -30.97 4.73
CA SER A 212 -0.86 -31.95 5.81
C SER A 212 -2.32 -32.26 6.10
N VAL A 213 -2.60 -33.49 6.50
CA VAL A 213 -3.92 -33.90 7.00
C VAL A 213 -3.78 -34.38 8.44
N VAL A 214 -4.17 -33.53 9.39
CA VAL A 214 -4.01 -33.78 10.83
C VAL A 214 -5.32 -33.48 11.53
N ASN A 215 -5.73 -34.34 12.47
CA ASN A 215 -6.96 -34.16 13.27
C ASN A 215 -8.20 -33.84 12.42
N ARG A 216 -8.37 -34.55 11.30
CA ARG A 216 -9.48 -34.36 10.34
C ARG A 216 -9.49 -32.96 9.68
N VAL A 217 -8.34 -32.31 9.53
CA VAL A 217 -8.21 -31.03 8.83
C VAL A 217 -7.14 -31.14 7.74
N VAL A 218 -7.52 -30.84 6.51
CA VAL A 218 -6.60 -30.63 5.38
C VAL A 218 -6.04 -29.22 5.51
N THR A 219 -4.72 -29.08 5.58
CA THR A 219 -4.01 -27.80 5.64
C THR A 219 -3.08 -27.71 4.44
N VAL A 220 -3.18 -26.61 3.67
CA VAL A 220 -2.32 -26.33 2.51
C VAL A 220 -1.65 -24.98 2.73
N ASN A 221 -0.33 -24.97 2.82
CA ASN A 221 0.48 -23.76 2.81
C ASN A 221 0.66 -23.31 1.35
N VAL A 222 -0.08 -22.26 0.97
CA VAL A 222 -0.02 -21.67 -0.37
C VAL A 222 1.19 -20.74 -0.51
N GLY A 223 1.71 -20.20 0.60
CA GLY A 223 2.75 -19.19 0.58
C GLY A 223 2.22 -17.84 0.11
N ASP A 224 3.04 -17.08 -0.59
CA ASP A 224 2.65 -15.76 -1.08
C ASP A 224 1.79 -15.86 -2.35
N LEU A 225 0.57 -15.33 -2.28
CA LEU A 225 -0.38 -15.32 -3.39
C LEU A 225 -0.38 -13.93 -4.06
N LEU A 226 0.34 -13.83 -5.17
CA LEU A 226 0.48 -12.61 -5.95
C LEU A 226 -0.86 -12.14 -6.57
N PRO A 227 -1.00 -10.84 -6.91
CA PRO A 227 -2.18 -10.32 -7.60
C PRO A 227 -2.56 -11.11 -8.85
N GLY A 228 -3.84 -11.47 -8.97
CA GLY A 228 -4.38 -12.21 -10.11
C GLY A 228 -4.04 -13.70 -10.16
N THR A 229 -3.20 -14.18 -9.25
CA THR A 229 -2.86 -15.60 -9.15
C THR A 229 -3.84 -16.35 -8.26
N GLY A 230 -3.92 -17.65 -8.45
CA GLY A 230 -4.82 -18.55 -7.75
C GLY A 230 -4.39 -19.98 -7.99
N GLY A 231 -5.15 -20.91 -7.43
CA GLY A 231 -4.88 -22.33 -7.59
C GLY A 231 -6.09 -23.17 -7.23
N ARG A 232 -5.91 -24.47 -7.35
CA ARG A 232 -6.93 -25.47 -7.08
C ARG A 232 -6.39 -26.55 -6.18
N ILE A 233 -7.09 -26.79 -5.07
CA ILE A 233 -6.87 -27.94 -4.19
C ILE A 233 -7.96 -28.96 -4.48
N THR A 234 -7.62 -30.23 -4.58
CA THR A 234 -8.62 -31.30 -4.52
C THR A 234 -8.21 -32.34 -3.49
N PHE A 235 -9.19 -32.95 -2.82
CA PHE A 235 -8.97 -34.08 -1.92
C PHE A 235 -10.22 -34.96 -1.88
N LYS A 236 -10.06 -36.20 -1.44
CA LYS A 236 -11.15 -37.17 -1.38
C LYS A 236 -11.49 -37.56 0.05
N VAL A 237 -12.76 -37.82 0.28
CA VAL A 237 -13.27 -38.49 1.48
C VAL A 237 -14.21 -39.61 1.07
N LYS A 238 -14.42 -40.58 1.94
CA LYS A 238 -15.34 -41.70 1.73
C LYS A 238 -16.42 -41.68 2.82
N ILE A 239 -17.69 -41.78 2.42
CA ILE A 239 -18.81 -41.86 3.36
C ILE A 239 -18.72 -43.17 4.16
N GLU A 240 -18.84 -43.07 5.48
CA GLU A 240 -18.81 -44.21 6.42
C GLU A 240 -20.10 -45.04 6.40
#